data_AF-A0A640S497-F1
#
_entry.id   AF-A0A640S497-F1
#
_cell.length_a   1.000
_cell.length_b   1.000
_cell.length_c   1.000
_cell.angle_alpha   90.00
_cell.angle_beta   90.00
_cell.angle_gamma   90.00
#
_symmetry.space_group_name_H-M   'P 1'
#
loop_
_entity.id
_entity.type
_entity.pdbx_description
1 polymer ?
#
loop_
_entity_poly.entity_id
_entity_poly.type
_entity_poly.pdbx_seq_one_letter_code
_entity_poly.pdbx_strand_id
1 'polypeptide(L)'
;MSARATAAQAAAPQAGVPQGAAAPGTVPNAETTGRRVEEVLDRLARRDREASTDAEELVRVLMDFYGAGLARIMHLVGSSTDADGPRAALLRDELVTSLLVLHDLHPEDAAARIGRALDSVRRQHPAEVAEFDAESGALRLRAGDAGGCGCPSTNQQAQQAVEAAVSCFAPDVTSVQWEAAGAQAEPALLQISRRPPTAATAS
;
A
#
# COMPACT_ATOMS: atom_id res chain seq x y z
N MET A 1 75.75 11.89 16.12
CA MET A 1 75.43 10.92 17.18
C MET A 1 73.93 10.97 17.43
N SER A 2 73.18 10.03 16.88
CA SER A 2 71.89 9.60 17.45
C SER A 2 71.58 8.24 16.86
N ALA A 3 71.75 7.22 17.71
CA ALA A 3 71.60 5.83 17.37
C ALA A 3 70.12 5.48 17.20
N ARG A 4 69.80 4.84 16.07
CA ARG A 4 68.57 4.08 15.87
C ARG A 4 68.65 2.82 16.71
N ALA A 5 67.72 2.66 17.65
CA ALA A 5 67.47 1.40 18.33
C ALA A 5 66.22 0.75 17.72
N THR A 6 66.45 -0.44 17.18
CA THR A 6 65.49 -1.40 16.62
C THR A 6 64.68 -2.02 17.74
N ALA A 7 63.36 -2.13 17.58
CA ALA A 7 62.56 -3.11 18.30
C ALA A 7 61.61 -3.77 17.29
N ALA A 8 61.97 -5.01 16.94
CA ALA A 8 61.11 -5.94 16.25
C ALA A 8 60.01 -6.39 17.23
N GLN A 9 58.74 -6.31 16.82
CA GLN A 9 57.66 -7.01 17.49
C GLN A 9 57.10 -8.07 16.53
N ALA A 10 57.17 -9.31 16.99
CA ALA A 10 56.86 -10.53 16.29
C ALA A 10 55.39 -10.62 15.87
N ALA A 11 55.18 -11.15 14.67
CA ALA A 11 53.90 -11.61 14.16
C ALA A 11 53.47 -12.88 14.91
N ALA A 12 52.25 -12.85 15.45
CA ALA A 12 51.50 -14.05 15.84
C ALA A 12 50.31 -14.22 14.87
N PRO A 13 49.97 -15.46 14.49
CA PRO A 13 48.93 -15.72 13.51
C PRO A 13 47.57 -15.62 14.20
N GLN A 14 46.69 -14.74 13.73
CA GLN A 14 45.29 -14.79 14.11
C GLN A 14 44.51 -15.55 13.05
N ALA A 15 43.99 -16.68 13.51
CA ALA A 15 43.18 -17.64 12.80
C ALA A 15 42.00 -16.99 12.09
N GLY A 16 41.64 -17.58 10.95
CA GLY A 16 40.52 -17.16 10.11
C GLY A 16 39.23 -17.08 10.89
N VAL A 17 38.56 -15.93 10.74
CA VAL A 17 37.15 -15.78 11.06
C VAL A 17 36.34 -16.39 9.92
N PRO A 18 35.34 -17.25 10.19
CA PRO A 18 34.53 -17.87 9.15
C PRO A 18 33.78 -16.79 8.35
N GLN A 19 33.93 -16.84 7.03
CA GLN A 19 33.10 -16.11 6.08
C GLN A 19 31.65 -16.57 6.23
N GLY A 20 30.78 -15.68 6.72
CA GLY A 20 29.38 -16.01 6.95
C GLY A 20 28.57 -14.88 7.56
N ALA A 21 28.72 -13.66 7.06
CA ALA A 21 27.74 -12.59 7.29
C ALA A 21 27.81 -11.63 6.10
N ALA A 22 26.77 -11.63 5.26
CA ALA A 22 26.62 -10.69 4.17
C ALA A 22 26.70 -9.25 4.73
N ALA A 23 27.59 -8.44 4.14
CA ALA A 23 27.71 -7.03 4.50
C ALA A 23 26.38 -6.30 4.24
N PRO A 24 26.00 -5.32 5.08
CA PRO A 24 24.84 -4.48 4.84
C PRO A 24 24.97 -3.80 3.47
N GLY A 25 23.88 -3.85 2.70
CA GLY A 25 23.83 -3.53 1.27
C GLY A 25 24.63 -2.28 0.89
N THR A 26 25.57 -2.44 -0.03
CA THR A 26 26.30 -1.33 -0.63
C THR A 26 25.30 -0.35 -1.22
N VAL A 27 25.24 0.86 -0.66
CA VAL A 27 24.43 1.94 -1.22
C VAL A 27 24.87 2.14 -2.67
N PRO A 28 23.97 2.01 -3.66
CA PRO A 28 24.33 2.20 -5.06
C PRO A 28 24.96 3.58 -5.25
N ASN A 29 26.14 3.64 -5.88
CA ASN A 29 26.72 4.92 -6.29
C ASN A 29 25.83 5.53 -7.38
N ALA A 30 25.32 6.74 -7.16
CA ALA A 30 24.46 7.45 -8.10
C ALA A 30 25.09 7.59 -9.48
N GLU A 31 26.38 7.91 -9.55
CA GLU A 31 27.10 8.06 -10.82
C GLU A 31 27.18 6.73 -11.59
N THR A 32 27.45 5.64 -10.88
CA THR A 32 27.54 4.30 -11.49
C THR A 32 26.17 3.80 -11.95
N THR A 33 25.13 4.12 -11.19
CA THR A 33 23.74 3.78 -11.53
C THR A 33 23.30 4.57 -12.77
N GLY A 34 23.56 5.88 -12.81
CA GLY A 34 23.26 6.73 -13.96
C GLY A 34 23.92 6.24 -15.24
N ARG A 35 25.22 5.95 -15.20
CA ARG A 35 25.95 5.39 -16.36
C ARG A 35 25.34 4.07 -16.84
N ARG A 36 24.93 3.21 -15.92
CA ARG A 36 24.29 1.93 -16.27
C ARG A 36 22.93 2.13 -16.94
N VAL A 37 22.15 3.13 -16.52
CA VAL A 37 20.88 3.49 -17.17
C VAL A 37 21.14 4.00 -18.59
N GLU A 38 22.10 4.92 -18.77
CA GLU A 38 22.50 5.44 -20.08
C GLU A 38 22.93 4.30 -21.02
N GLU A 39 23.78 3.38 -20.55
CA GLU A 39 24.21 2.21 -21.34
C GLU A 39 23.05 1.30 -21.77
N VAL A 40 22.00 1.18 -20.95
CA VAL A 40 20.81 0.40 -21.29
C VAL A 40 20.00 1.12 -22.37
N LEU A 41 19.74 2.42 -22.19
CA LEU A 41 19.01 3.24 -23.17
C LEU A 41 19.74 3.26 -24.52
N ASP A 42 21.05 3.46 -24.52
CA ASP A 42 21.89 3.41 -25.72
C ASP A 42 21.81 2.06 -26.46
N ARG A 43 21.75 0.95 -25.70
CA ARG A 43 21.55 -0.39 -26.30
C ARG A 43 20.18 -0.55 -26.92
N LEU A 44 19.14 0.02 -26.32
CA LEU A 44 17.77 -0.01 -26.85
C LEU A 44 17.66 0.84 -28.12
N ALA A 45 18.19 2.08 -28.08
CA ALA A 45 18.24 2.99 -29.22
C ALA A 45 18.90 2.39 -30.47
N ARG A 46 19.96 1.60 -30.28
CA ARG A 46 20.64 0.89 -31.38
C ARG A 46 19.83 -0.25 -31.99
N ARG A 47 18.86 -0.80 -31.26
CA ARG A 47 18.03 -1.93 -31.71
C ARG A 47 16.75 -1.43 -32.36
N ASP A 48 16.05 -0.54 -31.69
CA ASP A 48 14.73 -0.07 -32.10
C ASP A 48 14.40 1.32 -31.52
N ARG A 49 13.86 2.20 -32.35
CA ARG A 49 13.56 3.59 -31.95
C ARG A 49 12.30 3.69 -31.09
N GLU A 50 11.31 2.84 -31.33
CA GLU A 50 10.07 2.81 -30.57
C GLU A 50 10.35 2.32 -29.14
N ALA A 51 11.04 1.19 -28.99
CA ALA A 51 11.48 0.66 -27.70
C ALA A 51 12.38 1.63 -26.90
N SER A 52 13.21 2.43 -27.58
CA SER A 52 13.99 3.49 -26.92
C SER A 52 13.10 4.60 -26.37
N THR A 53 12.10 5.03 -27.15
CA THR A 53 11.16 6.08 -26.75
C THR A 53 10.31 5.61 -25.56
N ASP A 54 9.82 4.38 -25.61
CA ASP A 54 9.04 3.78 -24.51
C ASP A 54 9.88 3.61 -23.24
N ALA A 55 11.16 3.24 -23.36
CA ALA A 55 12.07 3.13 -22.22
C ALA A 55 12.38 4.49 -21.59
N GLU A 56 12.57 5.54 -22.40
CA GLU A 56 12.75 6.90 -21.90
C GLU A 56 11.50 7.42 -21.18
N GLU A 57 10.31 7.16 -21.72
CA GLU A 57 9.03 7.49 -21.07
C GLU A 57 8.88 6.72 -19.75
N LEU A 58 9.18 5.42 -19.73
CA LEU A 58 9.16 4.62 -18.50
C LEU A 58 10.08 5.23 -17.43
N VAL A 59 11.32 5.58 -17.79
CA VAL A 59 12.26 6.20 -16.85
C VAL A 59 11.71 7.53 -16.32
N ARG A 60 11.13 8.36 -17.20
CA ARG A 60 10.53 9.65 -16.82
C ARG A 60 9.40 9.47 -15.80
N VAL A 61 8.43 8.60 -16.11
CA VAL A 61 7.29 8.29 -15.23
C VAL A 61 7.77 7.77 -13.87
N LEU A 62 8.75 6.87 -13.85
CA LEU A 62 9.32 6.36 -12.60
C LEU A 62 10.01 7.47 -11.80
N MET A 63 10.85 8.29 -12.44
CA MET A 63 11.57 9.37 -11.77
C MET A 63 10.61 10.44 -11.20
N ASP A 64 9.53 10.75 -11.91
CA ASP A 64 8.49 11.66 -11.42
C ASP A 64 7.79 11.07 -10.18
N PHE A 65 7.43 9.79 -10.22
CA PHE A 65 6.80 9.09 -9.10
C PHE A 65 7.70 9.06 -7.85
N TYR A 66 8.97 8.64 -8.00
CA TYR A 66 9.92 8.63 -6.88
C TYR A 66 10.25 10.05 -6.40
N GLY A 67 10.35 11.02 -7.31
CA GLY A 67 10.56 12.43 -6.98
C GLY A 67 9.43 12.97 -6.09
N ALA A 68 8.18 12.69 -6.45
CA ALA A 68 7.01 13.05 -5.64
C ALA A 68 7.05 12.41 -4.25
N GLY A 69 7.41 11.13 -4.17
CA GLY A 69 7.58 10.40 -2.90
C GLY A 69 8.64 11.03 -2.00
N LEU A 70 9.83 11.28 -2.53
CA LEU A 70 10.93 11.91 -1.80
C LEU A 70 10.57 13.32 -1.31
N ALA A 71 9.95 14.13 -2.17
CA ALA A 71 9.48 15.46 -1.79
C ALA A 71 8.46 15.40 -0.64
N ARG A 72 7.53 14.44 -0.71
CA ARG A 72 6.52 14.21 0.34
C ARG A 72 7.15 13.77 1.66
N ILE A 73 8.10 12.85 1.63
CA ILE A 73 8.86 12.42 2.82
C ILE A 73 9.54 13.62 3.47
N MET A 74 10.28 14.41 2.70
CA MET A 74 10.99 15.58 3.23
C MET A 74 10.03 16.63 3.81
N HIS A 75 8.87 16.83 3.17
CA HIS A 75 7.82 17.71 3.69
C HIS A 75 7.29 17.21 5.05
N LEU A 76 6.94 15.93 5.17
CA LEU A 76 6.42 15.33 6.41
C LEU A 76 7.47 15.34 7.53
N VAL A 77 8.73 15.06 7.21
CA VAL A 77 9.84 15.15 8.18
C VAL A 77 10.05 16.58 8.66
N GLY A 78 10.00 17.57 7.77
CA GLY A 78 10.20 18.98 8.13
C GLY A 78 9.01 19.64 8.84
N SER A 79 7.80 19.09 8.69
CA SER A 79 6.56 19.61 9.29
C SER A 79 6.14 18.90 10.57
N SER A 80 6.75 17.76 10.90
CA SER A 80 6.42 17.00 12.11
C SER A 80 6.91 17.73 13.36
N THR A 81 5.98 18.34 14.08
CA THR A 81 6.16 18.88 15.43
C THR A 81 5.47 18.03 16.51
N ASP A 82 4.77 16.98 16.08
CA ASP A 82 4.02 16.07 16.95
C ASP A 82 4.93 15.24 17.86
N ALA A 83 4.44 14.91 19.05
CA ALA A 83 5.16 14.11 20.04
C ALA A 83 5.55 12.70 19.54
N ASP A 84 4.79 12.16 18.57
CA ASP A 84 5.04 10.86 17.95
C ASP A 84 6.17 10.88 16.90
N GLY A 85 6.67 12.07 16.56
CA GLY A 85 7.74 12.28 15.60
C GLY A 85 7.36 12.01 14.13
N PRO A 86 8.32 12.14 13.19
CA PRO A 86 8.05 12.11 11.76
C PRO A 86 7.61 10.72 11.27
N ARG A 87 7.95 9.66 12.01
CA ARG A 87 7.60 8.28 11.65
C ARG A 87 6.08 8.10 11.53
N ALA A 88 5.31 8.61 12.49
CA ALA A 88 3.87 8.45 12.47
C ALA A 88 3.22 9.21 11.29
N ALA A 89 3.77 10.38 10.94
CA ALA A 89 3.32 11.14 9.77
C ALA A 89 3.60 10.39 8.45
N LEU A 90 4.79 9.79 8.32
CA LEU A 90 5.15 9.00 7.14
C LEU A 90 4.27 7.76 6.95
N LEU A 91 3.95 7.03 8.03
CA LEU A 91 3.09 5.83 8.00
C LEU A 91 1.59 6.14 7.87
N ARG A 92 1.20 7.42 7.90
CA ARG A 92 -0.17 7.86 7.63
C ARG A 92 -0.34 8.45 6.24
N ASP A 93 0.76 8.64 5.51
CA ASP A 93 0.73 9.19 4.17
C ASP A 93 0.59 8.09 3.13
N GLU A 94 -0.40 8.22 2.25
CA GLU A 94 -0.74 7.20 1.25
C GLU A 94 0.40 6.95 0.27
N LEU A 95 1.03 8.01 -0.26
CA LEU A 95 2.13 7.89 -1.23
C LEU A 95 3.36 7.23 -0.60
N VAL A 96 3.73 7.66 0.61
CA VAL A 96 4.88 7.08 1.33
C VAL A 96 4.60 5.62 1.71
N THR A 97 3.38 5.32 2.16
CA THR A 97 2.98 3.95 2.51
C THR A 97 3.08 3.03 1.29
N SER A 98 2.53 3.46 0.14
CA SER A 98 2.59 2.70 -1.11
C SER A 98 4.03 2.39 -1.53
N LEU A 99 4.94 3.37 -1.47
CA LEU A 99 6.37 3.18 -1.76
C LEU A 99 7.05 2.20 -0.80
N LEU A 100 6.74 2.28 0.50
CA LEU A 100 7.32 1.38 1.49
C LEU A 100 6.84 -0.07 1.28
N VAL A 101 5.57 -0.27 0.94
CA VAL A 101 5.04 -1.61 0.66
C VAL A 101 5.64 -2.18 -0.62
N LEU A 102 5.77 -1.39 -1.69
CA LEU A 102 6.38 -1.83 -2.95
C LEU A 102 7.82 -2.36 -2.78
N HIS A 103 8.53 -1.90 -1.75
CA HIS A 103 9.90 -2.29 -1.46
C HIS A 103 10.05 -3.22 -0.25
N ASP A 104 8.95 -3.76 0.30
CA ASP A 104 8.95 -4.59 1.51
C ASP A 104 9.62 -3.91 2.73
N LEU A 105 9.55 -2.58 2.79
CA LEU A 105 10.13 -1.74 3.84
C LEU A 105 9.07 -1.27 4.86
N HIS A 106 7.79 -1.57 4.62
CA HIS A 106 6.73 -1.16 5.52
C HIS A 106 6.82 -1.91 6.86
N PRO A 107 6.82 -1.22 8.01
CA PRO A 107 7.01 -1.86 9.31
C PRO A 107 5.77 -2.64 9.80
N GLU A 108 4.60 -2.34 9.26
CA GLU A 108 3.35 -3.03 9.54
C GLU A 108 3.10 -4.11 8.49
N ASP A 109 2.60 -5.26 8.93
CA ASP A 109 2.16 -6.34 8.04
C ASP A 109 0.91 -5.98 7.24
N ALA A 110 0.56 -6.82 6.26
CA ALA A 110 -0.59 -6.59 5.38
C ALA A 110 -1.90 -6.46 6.15
N ALA A 111 -2.12 -7.29 7.17
CA ALA A 111 -3.36 -7.28 7.96
C ALA A 111 -3.55 -5.96 8.72
N ALA A 112 -2.48 -5.44 9.34
CA ALA A 112 -2.50 -4.16 10.04
C ALA A 112 -2.74 -2.98 9.07
N ARG A 113 -2.14 -3.03 7.88
CA ARG A 113 -2.36 -2.01 6.83
C ARG A 113 -3.78 -2.03 6.28
N ILE A 114 -4.33 -3.22 6.01
CA ILE A 114 -5.73 -3.37 5.58
C ILE A 114 -6.67 -2.83 6.66
N GLY A 115 -6.43 -3.17 7.93
CA GLY A 115 -7.21 -2.63 9.06
C GLY A 115 -7.18 -1.11 9.11
N ARG A 116 -6.01 -0.49 8.93
CA ARG A 116 -5.85 0.96 8.85
C ARG A 116 -6.61 1.57 7.67
N ALA A 117 -6.57 0.94 6.51
CA ALA A 117 -7.31 1.36 5.33
C ALA A 117 -8.82 1.41 5.62
N LEU A 118 -9.35 0.35 6.21
CA LEU A 118 -10.76 0.25 6.57
C LEU A 118 -11.14 1.27 7.65
N ASP A 119 -10.30 1.47 8.67
CA ASP A 119 -10.55 2.46 9.71
C ASP A 119 -10.59 3.90 9.17
N SER A 120 -9.85 4.21 8.10
CA SER A 120 -9.86 5.54 7.47
C SER A 120 -11.23 5.91 6.87
N VAL A 121 -11.98 4.93 6.37
CA VAL A 121 -13.29 5.10 5.73
C VAL A 121 -14.45 4.63 6.61
N ARG A 122 -14.17 3.97 7.73
CA ARG A 122 -15.14 3.29 8.61
C ARG A 122 -16.34 4.15 9.01
N ARG A 123 -16.15 5.46 9.22
CA ARG A 123 -17.25 6.37 9.60
C ARG A 123 -18.33 6.50 8.53
N GLN A 124 -17.97 6.37 7.25
CA GLN A 124 -18.87 6.56 6.11
C GLN A 124 -19.19 5.22 5.44
N HIS A 125 -18.23 4.31 5.41
CA HIS A 125 -18.29 3.03 4.72
C HIS A 125 -17.74 1.94 5.65
N PRO A 126 -18.53 1.45 6.63
CA PRO A 126 -18.10 0.38 7.50
C PRO A 126 -17.91 -0.90 6.67
N ALA A 127 -16.75 -1.52 6.80
CA ALA A 127 -16.44 -2.80 6.20
C ALA A 127 -15.51 -3.59 7.12
N GLU A 128 -15.62 -4.91 7.06
CA GLU A 128 -14.87 -5.84 7.88
C GLU A 128 -14.16 -6.87 6.99
N VAL A 129 -12.95 -7.26 7.37
CA VAL A 129 -12.22 -8.32 6.68
C VAL A 129 -12.85 -9.67 7.02
N ALA A 130 -13.28 -10.39 5.99
CA ALA A 130 -13.73 -11.77 6.14
C ALA A 130 -12.57 -12.76 5.92
N GLU A 131 -11.71 -12.49 4.94
CA GLU A 131 -10.52 -13.29 4.64
C GLU A 131 -9.52 -12.46 3.86
N PHE A 132 -8.23 -12.73 4.05
CA PHE A 132 -7.17 -12.21 3.22
C PHE A 132 -6.18 -13.33 2.92
N ASP A 133 -5.91 -13.54 1.63
CA ASP A 133 -4.88 -14.45 1.14
C ASP A 133 -3.65 -13.64 0.70
N ALA A 134 -2.56 -13.79 1.44
CA ALA A 134 -1.31 -13.07 1.18
C ALA A 134 -0.56 -13.58 -0.07
N GLU A 135 -0.83 -14.80 -0.53
CA GLU A 135 -0.15 -15.35 -1.71
C GLU A 135 -0.79 -14.84 -3.01
N SER A 136 -2.12 -14.83 -3.07
CA SER A 136 -2.85 -14.29 -4.23
C SER A 136 -3.11 -12.78 -4.16
N GLY A 137 -3.09 -12.19 -2.96
CA GLY A 137 -3.51 -10.80 -2.73
C GLY A 137 -5.02 -10.62 -2.74
N ALA A 138 -5.81 -11.70 -2.64
CA ALA A 138 -7.27 -11.63 -2.62
C ALA A 138 -7.79 -11.24 -1.24
N LEU A 139 -8.53 -10.13 -1.18
CA LEU A 139 -9.19 -9.63 0.03
C LEU A 139 -10.69 -9.84 -0.08
N ARG A 140 -11.28 -10.60 0.85
CA ARG A 140 -12.73 -10.72 1.00
C ARG A 140 -13.22 -9.81 2.12
N LEU A 141 -14.17 -8.94 1.78
CA LEU A 141 -14.78 -7.96 2.68
C LEU A 141 -16.27 -8.24 2.89
N ARG A 142 -16.75 -7.90 4.09
CA ARG A 142 -18.16 -7.83 4.42
C ARG A 142 -18.53 -6.37 4.69
N ALA A 143 -19.61 -5.88 4.09
CA ALA A 143 -20.14 -4.57 4.44
C ALA A 143 -20.69 -4.61 5.88
N GLY A 144 -20.34 -3.60 6.68
CA GLY A 144 -20.92 -3.43 8.01
C GLY A 144 -22.32 -2.82 7.94
N ASP A 145 -23.08 -2.95 9.02
CA ASP A 145 -24.43 -2.37 9.15
C ASP A 145 -24.37 -0.83 9.25
N ALA A 146 -24.13 -0.17 8.13
CA ALA A 146 -24.42 1.25 7.98
C ALA A 146 -25.93 1.34 7.78
N GLY A 147 -26.68 1.83 8.77
CA GLY A 147 -28.16 1.93 8.76
C GLY A 147 -28.76 2.88 7.71
N GLY A 148 -28.28 2.82 6.47
CA GLY A 148 -28.75 3.58 5.30
C GLY A 148 -29.62 2.73 4.39
N CYS A 149 -30.48 3.41 3.63
CA CYS A 149 -31.31 2.82 2.60
C CYS A 149 -30.43 2.02 1.61
N GLY A 150 -30.62 0.70 1.53
CA GLY A 150 -29.82 -0.23 0.73
C GLY A 150 -29.94 -0.08 -0.79
N CYS A 151 -29.91 1.16 -1.29
CA CYS A 151 -29.93 1.46 -2.71
C CYS A 151 -28.66 0.88 -3.37
N PRO A 152 -28.79 0.19 -4.52
CA PRO A 152 -27.65 -0.46 -5.17
C PRO A 152 -26.55 0.54 -5.58
N SER A 153 -26.95 1.74 -6.01
CA SER A 153 -26.01 2.80 -6.43
C SER A 153 -25.14 3.32 -5.28
N THR A 154 -25.71 3.46 -4.07
CA THR A 154 -24.96 3.92 -2.90
C THR A 154 -24.04 2.84 -2.35
N ASN A 155 -24.46 1.57 -2.44
CA ASN A 155 -23.61 0.43 -2.08
C ASN A 155 -22.39 0.33 -3.00
N GLN A 156 -22.58 0.48 -4.32
CA GLN A 156 -21.45 0.46 -5.27
C GLN A 156 -20.45 1.59 -4.99
N GLN A 157 -20.93 2.82 -4.71
CA GLN A 157 -20.06 3.93 -4.35
C GLN A 157 -19.28 3.67 -3.05
N ALA A 158 -19.94 3.09 -2.03
CA ALA A 158 -19.27 2.71 -0.79
C ALA A 158 -18.19 1.66 -1.01
N GLN A 159 -18.46 0.64 -1.84
CA GLN A 159 -17.49 -0.40 -2.18
C GLN A 159 -16.27 0.18 -2.89
N GLN A 160 -16.48 1.08 -3.86
CA GLN A 160 -15.40 1.77 -4.57
C GLN A 160 -14.55 2.64 -3.64
N ALA A 161 -15.16 3.33 -2.67
CA ALA A 161 -14.43 4.13 -1.70
C ALA A 161 -13.55 3.26 -0.79
N VAL A 162 -14.05 2.11 -0.35
CA VAL A 162 -13.28 1.15 0.44
C VAL A 162 -12.14 0.55 -0.38
N GLU A 163 -12.40 0.14 -1.62
CA GLU A 163 -11.38 -0.40 -2.52
C GLU A 163 -10.27 0.62 -2.80
N ALA A 164 -10.62 1.90 -3.02
CA ALA A 164 -9.65 2.97 -3.18
C ALA A 164 -8.77 3.15 -1.93
N ALA A 165 -9.38 3.15 -0.74
CA ALA A 165 -8.62 3.23 0.52
C ALA A 165 -7.67 2.04 0.71
N VAL A 166 -8.14 0.82 0.41
CA VAL A 166 -7.31 -0.39 0.46
C VAL A 166 -6.15 -0.27 -0.53
N SER A 167 -6.40 0.17 -1.77
CA SER A 167 -5.36 0.37 -2.78
C SER A 167 -4.25 1.34 -2.32
N CYS A 168 -4.61 2.39 -1.58
CA CYS A 168 -3.66 3.36 -1.05
C CYS A 168 -2.76 2.80 0.07
N PHE A 169 -3.32 2.03 1.01
CA PHE A 169 -2.60 1.59 2.21
C PHE A 169 -2.09 0.13 2.14
N ALA A 170 -2.68 -0.70 1.28
CA ALA A 170 -2.34 -2.11 1.09
C ALA A 170 -2.29 -2.46 -0.41
N PRO A 171 -1.32 -1.91 -1.18
CA PRO A 171 -1.21 -2.15 -2.62
C PRO A 171 -0.85 -3.59 -3.01
N ASP A 172 -0.50 -4.43 -2.04
CA ASP A 172 -0.36 -5.87 -2.17
C ASP A 172 -1.70 -6.62 -2.28
N VAL A 173 -2.83 -5.94 -1.99
CA VAL A 173 -4.17 -6.43 -2.31
C VAL A 173 -4.44 -6.24 -3.79
N THR A 174 -4.50 -7.35 -4.54
CA THR A 174 -4.67 -7.37 -5.99
C THR A 174 -6.13 -7.45 -6.42
N SER A 175 -7.01 -7.95 -5.55
CA SER A 175 -8.44 -8.04 -5.82
C SER A 175 -9.27 -7.94 -4.54
N VAL A 176 -10.39 -7.22 -4.63
CA VAL A 176 -11.35 -7.08 -3.53
C VAL A 176 -12.67 -7.75 -3.91
N GLN A 177 -13.11 -8.67 -3.06
CA GLN A 177 -14.36 -9.42 -3.23
C GLN A 177 -15.30 -9.10 -2.09
N TRP A 178 -16.54 -8.74 -2.41
CA TRP A 178 -17.56 -8.46 -1.41
C TRP A 178 -18.41 -9.70 -1.17
N GLU A 179 -18.57 -10.09 0.10
CA GLU A 179 -19.60 -11.05 0.47
C GLU A 179 -20.95 -10.46 0.08
N ALA A 180 -21.71 -11.19 -0.74
CA ALA A 180 -23.09 -10.83 -1.02
C ALA A 180 -23.82 -10.74 0.33
N ALA A 181 -24.56 -9.66 0.55
CA ALA A 181 -25.53 -9.61 1.64
C ALA A 181 -26.51 -10.77 1.36
N GLY A 182 -26.29 -11.91 2.03
CA GLY A 182 -27.12 -13.09 1.86
C GLY A 182 -28.56 -12.64 2.03
N ALA A 183 -29.42 -13.03 1.08
CA ALA A 183 -30.84 -12.68 1.05
C ALA A 183 -31.43 -12.70 2.46
N GLN A 184 -31.47 -11.53 3.11
CA GLN A 184 -32.25 -11.36 4.32
C GLN A 184 -33.68 -11.61 3.84
N ALA A 185 -34.25 -12.73 4.31
CA ALA A 185 -35.63 -13.10 4.05
C ALA A 185 -36.45 -11.81 4.12
N GLU A 186 -37.02 -11.40 2.98
CA GLU A 186 -37.87 -10.22 2.94
C GLU A 186 -38.84 -10.35 4.11
N PRO A 187 -38.89 -9.37 5.04
CA PRO A 187 -39.81 -9.45 6.16
C PRO A 187 -41.20 -9.66 5.54
N ALA A 188 -41.81 -10.80 5.88
CA ALA A 188 -43.04 -11.26 5.25
C ALA A 188 -44.01 -10.08 5.17
N LEU A 189 -44.27 -9.61 3.95
CA LEU A 189 -45.09 -8.43 3.73
C LEU A 189 -46.48 -8.73 4.27
N LEU A 190 -46.79 -8.18 5.44
CA LEU A 190 -48.11 -8.26 6.02
C LEU A 190 -49.03 -7.40 5.15
N GLN A 191 -49.77 -8.05 4.26
CA GLN A 191 -50.78 -7.43 3.42
C GLN A 191 -51.92 -6.94 4.31
N ILE A 192 -51.87 -5.68 4.72
CA ILE A 192 -52.97 -5.04 5.46
C ILE A 192 -54.07 -4.73 4.45
N SER A 193 -54.99 -5.67 4.26
CA SER A 193 -56.18 -5.46 3.45
C SER A 193 -57.09 -4.43 4.13
N ARG A 194 -57.57 -3.45 3.35
CA ARG A 194 -58.55 -2.47 3.84
C ARG A 194 -59.90 -3.17 4.07
N ARG A 195 -60.47 -2.95 5.25
CA ARG A 195 -61.82 -3.38 5.64
C ARG A 195 -62.84 -2.99 4.55
N PRO A 196 -63.61 -3.94 3.98
CA PRO A 196 -64.66 -3.62 3.01
C PRO A 196 -65.71 -2.70 3.64
N PRO A 197 -66.27 -1.73 2.90
CA PRO A 197 -67.35 -0.89 3.40
C PRO A 197 -68.61 -1.73 3.62
N THR A 198 -69.14 -1.71 4.84
CA THR A 198 -70.42 -2.33 5.19
C THR A 198 -71.51 -1.64 4.38
N ALA A 199 -72.15 -2.36 3.46
CA ALA A 199 -73.32 -1.86 2.74
C ALA A 199 -74.44 -1.59 3.77
N ALA A 200 -74.78 -0.32 3.95
CA ALA A 200 -75.98 0.06 4.68
C ALA A 200 -77.19 -0.29 3.81
N THR A 201 -77.88 -1.38 4.15
CA THR A 201 -79.27 -1.60 3.71
C THR A 201 -80.15 -0.58 4.42
N ALA A 202 -80.75 0.33 3.67
CA ALA A 202 -81.90 1.09 4.11
C ALA A 202 -82.95 1.06 2.99
N SER A 203 -84.16 0.72 3.41
CA SER A 203 -85.38 0.40 2.66
C SER A 203 -85.95 1.52 1.81
#